data_AF-A0A5J4UQ01-F1
#
_entry.id   AF-A0A5J4UQ01-F1
#
_cell.length_a   1.000
_cell.length_b   1.000
_cell.length_c   1.000
_cell.angle_alpha   90.00
_cell.angle_beta   90.00
_cell.angle_gamma   90.00
#
_symmetry.space_group_name_H-M   'P 1'
#
loop_
_entity.id
_entity.type
_entity.pdbx_description
1 polymer ?
#
loop_
_entity_poly.entity_id
_entity_poly.type
_entity_poly.pdbx_seq_one_letter_code
_entity_poly.pdbx_strand_id
1 'polypeptide(L)'
;PASLAAKHFVFALIWTFGAALDDQSKPMFSEFVMELIAVEIKTDIGLDPEEADAIVDSLRNNDFIKEDPYRKLMISVSFPRDIKSVLDVVNDQNGQWERWQVRVPIYKYNLQQPYEEILVQTEDTVATTTMLEMLNKAKANILVTGTTGSGKTIVDNDFLHIPTVQDKSLFFQIKISAQSSAKGIQEVLEGRLTHRRSNLIGPPVVKQGIVFINEINTPTPEIYFAQPPIELIRQCVTQFGQHAGGGRHEVTWRLTRSFPTIGMPQVGAASFTTIYSFIIVGFLSNQKPSLPATVQELAQPIVDNNQKQSNIEEEAEEADYDIKVENDDDDDDEDDDEEDDDNDDDDDDIDDSVARDDEDDNTGNYLDGDEDCYYFSCYFCYLQYPSSYFS
;
A
#
# COMPACT_ATOMS: atom_id res chain seq x y z
N PRO A 1 -28.60 4.40 -18.54
CA PRO A 1 -27.85 3.56 -17.57
C PRO A 1 -26.45 3.22 -18.11
N ALA A 2 -25.40 3.42 -17.29
CA ALA A 2 -24.04 3.00 -17.64
C ALA A 2 -23.96 1.51 -18.00
N SER A 3 -23.08 1.18 -18.96
CA SER A 3 -22.77 -0.22 -19.29
C SER A 3 -22.05 -0.90 -18.12
N LEU A 4 -22.09 -2.24 -18.08
CA LEU A 4 -21.35 -3.00 -17.07
C LEU A 4 -19.84 -2.68 -17.09
N ALA A 5 -19.27 -2.56 -18.30
CA ALA A 5 -17.87 -2.20 -18.49
C ALA A 5 -17.55 -0.80 -17.94
N ALA A 6 -18.44 0.19 -18.13
CA ALA A 6 -18.28 1.53 -17.58
C ALA A 6 -18.19 1.52 -16.05
N LYS A 7 -19.05 0.74 -15.40
CA LYS A 7 -19.06 0.64 -13.93
C LYS A 7 -17.81 -0.03 -13.37
N HIS A 8 -17.32 -1.09 -14.02
CA HIS A 8 -16.04 -1.71 -13.65
C HIS A 8 -14.84 -0.81 -13.95
N PHE A 9 -14.90 -0.02 -15.03
CA PHE A 9 -13.86 0.95 -15.34
C PHE A 9 -13.78 2.04 -14.26
N VAL A 10 -14.92 2.61 -13.84
CA VAL A 10 -14.95 3.62 -12.76
C VAL A 10 -14.40 3.05 -11.46
N PHE A 11 -14.77 1.82 -11.09
CA PHE A 11 -14.20 1.12 -9.94
C PHE A 11 -12.68 0.96 -10.06
N ALA A 12 -12.19 0.47 -11.20
CA ALA A 12 -10.76 0.29 -11.42
C ALA A 12 -10.01 1.63 -11.35
N LEU A 13 -10.59 2.71 -11.89
CA LEU A 13 -10.00 4.04 -11.85
C LEU A 13 -9.87 4.56 -10.41
N ILE A 14 -10.97 4.51 -9.64
CA ILE A 14 -11.00 4.94 -8.23
C ILE A 14 -9.94 4.18 -7.42
N TRP A 15 -9.89 2.86 -7.56
CA TRP A 15 -8.97 2.03 -6.78
C TRP A 15 -7.53 2.06 -7.29
N THR A 16 -7.28 2.35 -8.57
CA THR A 16 -5.90 2.48 -9.05
C THR A 16 -5.20 3.70 -8.45
N PHE A 17 -5.92 4.82 -8.33
CA PHE A 17 -5.38 6.03 -7.70
C PHE A 17 -5.53 5.99 -6.19
N GLY A 18 -6.75 5.75 -5.70
CA GLY A 18 -7.07 5.82 -4.28
C GLY A 18 -6.42 4.74 -3.41
N ALA A 19 -6.08 3.57 -3.97
CA ALA A 19 -5.36 2.56 -3.19
C ALA A 19 -3.94 2.99 -2.86
N ALA A 20 -3.27 3.79 -3.69
CA ALA A 20 -1.88 4.16 -3.46
C ALA A 20 -1.72 5.38 -2.53
N LEU A 21 -2.82 6.05 -2.19
CA LEU A 21 -2.81 7.25 -1.35
C LEU A 21 -2.62 6.91 0.12
N ASP A 22 -2.05 7.86 0.86
CA ASP A 22 -2.02 7.84 2.33
C ASP A 22 -3.38 8.22 2.93
N ASP A 23 -3.45 8.18 4.25
CA ASP A 23 -4.72 8.33 4.98
C ASP A 23 -5.24 9.77 5.00
N GLN A 24 -4.36 10.77 4.79
CA GLN A 24 -4.73 12.19 4.68
C GLN A 24 -5.21 12.55 3.27
N SER A 25 -4.60 11.97 2.24
CA SER A 25 -4.89 12.21 0.83
C SER A 25 -6.15 11.48 0.36
N LYS A 26 -6.49 10.33 0.96
CA LYS A 26 -7.70 9.54 0.63
C LYS A 26 -9.00 10.35 0.77
N PRO A 27 -9.26 11.07 1.88
CA PRO A 27 -10.41 11.97 2.00
C PRO A 27 -10.47 13.02 0.90
N MET A 28 -9.37 13.72 0.62
CA MET A 28 -9.32 14.77 -0.41
C MET A 28 -9.59 14.21 -1.80
N PHE A 29 -9.01 13.06 -2.14
CA PHE A 29 -9.29 12.37 -3.39
C PHE A 29 -10.75 11.94 -3.49
N SER A 30 -11.32 11.44 -2.39
CA SER A 30 -12.72 11.06 -2.37
C SER A 30 -13.64 12.26 -2.57
N GLU A 31 -13.36 13.39 -1.91
CA GLU A 31 -14.10 14.63 -2.10
C GLU A 31 -14.03 15.09 -3.55
N PHE A 32 -12.84 15.15 -4.14
CA PHE A 32 -12.64 15.47 -5.55
C PHE A 32 -13.45 14.57 -6.49
N VAL A 33 -13.40 13.24 -6.31
CA VAL A 33 -14.17 12.30 -7.13
C VAL A 33 -15.67 12.47 -6.91
N MET A 34 -16.11 12.68 -5.66
CA MET A 34 -17.50 12.94 -5.34
C MET A 34 -17.99 14.24 -5.98
N GLU A 35 -17.20 15.32 -5.99
CA GLU A 35 -17.51 16.57 -6.67
C GLU A 35 -17.65 16.39 -8.19
N LEU A 36 -16.78 15.59 -8.80
CA LEU A 36 -16.89 15.24 -10.23
C LEU A 36 -18.20 14.50 -10.55
N ILE A 37 -18.69 13.69 -9.61
CA ILE A 37 -19.95 12.93 -9.72
C ILE A 37 -21.17 13.79 -9.33
N ALA A 38 -21.02 14.71 -8.37
CA ALA A 38 -22.10 15.44 -7.69
C ALA A 38 -22.86 16.43 -8.58
N VAL A 39 -22.49 16.59 -9.85
CA VAL A 39 -23.19 17.49 -10.77
C VAL A 39 -24.54 16.90 -11.26
N GLU A 40 -24.83 15.61 -11.04
CA GLU A 40 -26.17 15.02 -11.33
C GLU A 40 -26.95 14.55 -10.08
N ILE A 41 -26.47 14.77 -8.85
CA ILE A 41 -27.27 14.41 -7.64
C ILE A 41 -28.33 15.48 -7.32
N LYS A 42 -28.16 16.72 -7.78
CA LYS A 42 -29.07 17.84 -7.45
C LYS A 42 -30.34 17.94 -8.31
N THR A 43 -30.53 17.09 -9.32
CA THR A 43 -31.79 17.05 -10.08
C THR A 43 -32.85 16.14 -9.46
N ASP A 44 -32.47 15.25 -8.53
CA ASP A 44 -33.40 14.33 -7.84
C ASP A 44 -33.76 14.76 -6.40
N ILE A 45 -33.07 15.76 -5.86
CA ILE A 45 -33.33 16.34 -4.53
C ILE A 45 -33.77 17.78 -4.82
N GLY A 46 -35.02 18.14 -4.52
CA GLY A 46 -35.62 19.44 -4.87
C GLY A 46 -34.98 20.67 -4.20
N LEU A 47 -33.70 20.91 -4.46
CA LEU A 47 -32.97 22.16 -4.26
C LEU A 47 -33.35 23.13 -5.38
N ASP A 48 -33.36 24.42 -5.06
CA ASP A 48 -33.67 25.46 -6.04
C ASP A 48 -32.62 25.43 -7.18
N PRO A 49 -33.02 25.43 -8.46
CA PRO A 49 -32.09 25.31 -9.59
C PRO A 49 -30.93 26.32 -9.57
N GLU A 50 -31.12 27.50 -8.98
CA GLU A 50 -30.10 28.55 -8.89
C GLU A 50 -28.92 28.19 -7.95
N GLU A 51 -29.16 27.47 -6.84
CA GLU A 51 -28.09 27.01 -5.93
C GLU A 51 -27.34 25.79 -6.48
N ALA A 52 -28.00 24.98 -7.30
CA ALA A 52 -27.36 23.90 -8.04
C ALA A 52 -26.46 24.48 -9.14
N ASP A 53 -26.96 25.44 -9.91
CA ASP A 53 -26.21 26.09 -10.99
C ASP A 53 -25.01 26.88 -10.46
N ALA A 54 -25.09 27.54 -9.29
CA ALA A 54 -23.96 28.27 -8.70
C ALA A 54 -22.77 27.35 -8.31
N ILE A 55 -23.05 26.16 -7.78
CA ILE A 55 -22.02 25.17 -7.41
C ILE A 55 -21.49 24.46 -8.67
N VAL A 56 -22.34 24.23 -9.67
CA VAL A 56 -21.90 23.71 -10.97
C VAL A 56 -21.04 24.74 -11.71
N ASP A 57 -21.35 26.04 -11.60
CA ASP A 57 -20.59 27.13 -12.20
C ASP A 57 -19.25 27.38 -11.49
N SER A 58 -19.15 27.19 -10.17
CA SER A 58 -17.85 27.22 -9.48
C SER A 58 -16.94 26.06 -9.93
N LEU A 59 -17.49 24.87 -10.13
CA LEU A 59 -16.78 23.71 -10.69
C LEU A 59 -16.43 23.87 -12.18
N ARG A 60 -17.19 24.68 -12.93
CA ARG A 60 -16.95 24.97 -14.36
C ARG A 60 -15.77 25.91 -14.61
N ASN A 61 -15.25 26.61 -13.60
CA ASN A 61 -14.07 27.47 -13.79
C ASN A 61 -12.75 26.70 -13.91
N ASN A 62 -12.75 25.39 -13.72
CA ASN A 62 -11.62 24.52 -14.04
C ASN A 62 -11.68 24.10 -15.52
N ASP A 63 -10.78 24.63 -16.35
CA ASP A 63 -10.67 24.30 -17.77
C ASP A 63 -10.43 22.79 -18.03
N PHE A 64 -9.90 22.07 -17.04
CA PHE A 64 -9.72 20.61 -17.05
C PHE A 64 -11.05 19.83 -17.20
N ILE A 65 -12.17 20.40 -16.76
CA ILE A 65 -13.42 19.67 -16.48
C ILE A 65 -14.48 19.82 -17.60
N LYS A 66 -14.29 20.74 -18.55
CA LYS A 66 -15.38 21.26 -19.40
C LYS A 66 -15.95 20.29 -20.45
N GLU A 67 -15.17 19.34 -20.98
CA GLU A 67 -15.57 18.51 -22.13
C GLU A 67 -15.01 17.06 -22.06
N ASP A 68 -14.61 16.60 -20.87
CA ASP A 68 -13.90 15.33 -20.75
C ASP A 68 -14.86 14.11 -20.87
N PRO A 69 -14.66 13.18 -21.83
CA PRO A 69 -15.37 11.90 -21.86
C PRO A 69 -15.31 11.12 -20.53
N TYR A 70 -14.26 11.32 -19.71
CA TYR A 70 -14.12 10.67 -18.40
C TYR A 70 -15.14 11.20 -17.39
N ARG A 71 -15.47 12.50 -17.38
CA ARG A 71 -16.52 13.07 -16.53
C ARG A 71 -17.88 12.47 -16.85
N LYS A 72 -18.23 12.38 -18.15
CA LYS A 72 -19.49 11.77 -18.60
C LYS A 72 -19.60 10.30 -18.18
N LEU A 73 -18.47 9.59 -18.14
CA LEU A 73 -18.42 8.20 -17.69
C LEU A 73 -18.64 8.09 -16.18
N MET A 74 -17.97 8.92 -15.38
CA MET A 74 -18.12 8.94 -13.92
C MET A 74 -19.55 9.28 -13.48
N ILE A 75 -20.15 10.30 -14.11
CA ILE A 75 -21.53 10.74 -13.85
C ILE A 75 -22.55 9.63 -14.18
N SER A 76 -22.27 8.79 -15.19
CA SER A 76 -23.21 7.75 -15.60
C SER A 76 -23.39 6.62 -14.58
N VAL A 77 -22.59 6.60 -13.52
CA VAL A 77 -22.54 5.57 -12.49
C VAL A 77 -23.20 6.06 -11.20
N SER A 78 -24.17 5.30 -10.69
CA SER A 78 -24.87 5.61 -9.44
C SER A 78 -24.26 4.84 -8.27
N PHE A 79 -23.85 5.58 -7.24
CA PHE A 79 -23.34 5.07 -5.97
C PHE A 79 -24.47 4.87 -4.93
N PRO A 80 -24.26 4.04 -3.90
CA PRO A 80 -25.18 3.92 -2.78
C PRO A 80 -25.38 5.28 -2.07
N ARG A 81 -26.54 5.47 -1.44
CA ARG A 81 -26.81 6.67 -0.64
C ARG A 81 -25.95 6.68 0.64
N ASP A 82 -25.63 7.87 1.12
CA ASP A 82 -24.94 8.12 2.39
C ASP A 82 -23.53 7.50 2.49
N ILE A 83 -22.83 7.36 1.35
CA ILE A 83 -21.40 6.98 1.35
C ILE A 83 -20.56 8.14 1.91
N LYS A 84 -19.57 7.81 2.73
CA LYS A 84 -18.63 8.82 3.27
C LYS A 84 -17.46 9.00 2.30
N SER A 85 -16.99 7.89 1.74
CA SER A 85 -15.94 7.87 0.74
C SER A 85 -16.30 7.02 -0.49
N VAL A 86 -15.76 7.39 -1.66
CA VAL A 86 -15.80 6.57 -2.89
C VAL A 86 -14.98 5.28 -2.75
N LEU A 87 -14.13 5.18 -1.72
CA LEU A 87 -13.39 3.98 -1.38
C LEU A 87 -14.20 3.03 -0.48
N ASP A 88 -15.31 3.47 0.11
CA ASP A 88 -16.19 2.65 0.97
C ASP A 88 -17.06 1.65 0.18
N VAL A 89 -16.92 1.64 -1.15
CA VAL A 89 -17.84 0.96 -2.05
C VAL A 89 -17.14 0.04 -3.04
N VAL A 90 -17.86 -0.98 -3.43
CA VAL A 90 -17.44 -1.99 -4.39
C VAL A 90 -18.58 -2.33 -5.32
N ASN A 91 -18.26 -2.69 -6.56
CA ASN A 91 -19.24 -3.24 -7.48
C ASN A 91 -19.27 -4.77 -7.42
N ASP A 92 -20.47 -5.33 -7.54
CA ASP A 92 -20.66 -6.76 -7.73
C ASP A 92 -20.40 -7.17 -9.20
N GLN A 93 -20.54 -8.46 -9.50
CA GLN A 93 -20.36 -9.00 -10.87
C GLN A 93 -21.38 -8.46 -11.87
N ASN A 94 -22.49 -7.87 -11.40
CA ASN A 94 -23.55 -7.25 -12.21
C ASN A 94 -23.38 -5.72 -12.29
N GLY A 95 -22.31 -5.17 -11.71
CA GLY A 95 -22.07 -3.74 -11.64
C GLY A 95 -23.04 -3.01 -10.71
N GLN A 96 -23.60 -3.67 -9.71
CA GLN A 96 -24.35 -3.02 -8.62
C GLN A 96 -23.37 -2.60 -7.55
N TRP A 97 -23.46 -1.35 -7.11
CA TRP A 97 -22.61 -0.83 -6.05
C TRP A 97 -23.18 -1.15 -4.69
N GLU A 98 -22.32 -1.56 -3.78
CA GLU A 98 -22.63 -1.84 -2.38
C GLU A 98 -21.47 -1.37 -1.49
N ARG A 99 -21.74 -1.21 -0.19
CA ARG A 99 -20.72 -0.81 0.78
C ARG A 99 -19.89 -2.03 1.19
N TRP A 100 -18.61 -1.84 1.47
CA TRP A 100 -17.76 -2.91 2.01
C TRP A 100 -18.30 -3.51 3.29
N GLN A 101 -18.95 -2.70 4.13
CA GLN A 101 -19.67 -3.15 5.33
C GLN A 101 -20.57 -4.37 5.09
N VAL A 102 -21.24 -4.46 3.93
CA VAL A 102 -22.12 -5.59 3.59
C VAL A 102 -21.35 -6.89 3.38
N ARG A 103 -20.08 -6.79 2.98
CA ARG A 103 -19.17 -7.92 2.76
C ARG A 103 -18.38 -8.32 4.00
N VAL A 104 -18.39 -7.53 5.07
CA VAL A 104 -17.72 -7.88 6.32
C VAL A 104 -18.43 -9.06 6.98
N PRO A 105 -17.76 -10.22 7.14
CA PRO A 105 -18.38 -11.36 7.79
C PRO A 105 -18.54 -11.11 9.29
N ILE A 106 -19.60 -11.67 9.86
CA ILE A 106 -19.79 -11.67 11.31
C ILE A 106 -18.66 -12.49 11.94
N TYR A 107 -17.79 -11.83 12.71
CA TYR A 107 -16.71 -12.48 13.42
C TYR A 107 -17.25 -13.49 14.44
N LYS A 108 -16.64 -14.69 14.46
CA LYS A 108 -16.93 -15.75 15.42
C LYS A 108 -15.65 -16.15 16.11
N TYR A 109 -15.60 -15.93 17.42
CA TYR A 109 -14.43 -16.25 18.23
C TYR A 109 -14.15 -17.75 18.24
N ASN A 110 -12.92 -18.14 17.89
CA ASN A 110 -12.47 -19.53 17.89
C ASN A 110 -11.55 -19.81 19.09
N LEU A 111 -11.98 -20.71 19.97
CA LEU A 111 -11.23 -21.12 21.17
C LEU A 111 -9.89 -21.79 20.88
N GLN A 112 -9.73 -22.38 19.70
CA GLN A 112 -8.54 -23.14 19.33
C GLN A 112 -7.53 -22.31 18.53
N GLN A 113 -7.90 -21.10 18.11
CA GLN A 113 -7.04 -20.22 17.33
C GLN A 113 -6.05 -19.52 18.27
N PRO A 114 -4.73 -19.57 17.97
CA PRO A 114 -3.73 -18.78 18.67
C PRO A 114 -4.08 -17.29 18.62
N TYR A 115 -3.73 -16.56 19.67
CA TYR A 115 -4.05 -15.13 19.76
C TYR A 115 -3.41 -14.33 18.62
N GLU A 116 -2.19 -14.70 18.24
CA GLU A 116 -1.39 -14.05 17.20
C GLU A 116 -1.97 -14.23 15.79
N GLU A 117 -2.87 -15.19 15.61
CA GLU A 117 -3.52 -15.50 14.33
C GLU A 117 -4.94 -14.93 14.25
N ILE A 118 -5.45 -14.28 15.29
CA ILE A 118 -6.83 -13.74 15.30
C ILE A 118 -6.91 -12.53 14.37
N LEU A 119 -7.61 -12.69 13.25
CA LEU A 119 -8.01 -11.60 12.37
C LEU A 119 -9.51 -11.34 12.50
N VAL A 120 -9.87 -10.16 13.00
CA VAL A 120 -11.24 -9.64 12.93
C VAL A 120 -11.33 -8.80 11.67
N GLN A 121 -12.16 -9.21 10.72
CA GLN A 121 -12.30 -8.48 9.46
C GLN A 121 -13.07 -7.17 9.66
N THR A 122 -12.50 -6.09 9.14
CA THR A 122 -13.08 -4.75 8.99
C THR A 122 -13.32 -4.44 7.51
N GLU A 123 -13.96 -3.31 7.23
CA GLU A 123 -14.17 -2.83 5.85
C GLU A 123 -12.84 -2.71 5.08
N ASP A 124 -11.80 -2.15 5.71
CA ASP A 124 -10.47 -1.98 5.10
C ASP A 124 -9.79 -3.32 4.81
N THR A 125 -9.86 -4.27 5.76
CA THR A 125 -9.27 -5.60 5.54
C THR A 125 -9.98 -6.34 4.42
N VAL A 126 -11.31 -6.27 4.33
CA VAL A 126 -12.09 -6.92 3.27
C VAL A 126 -11.80 -6.27 1.91
N ALA A 127 -11.70 -4.94 1.86
CA ALA A 127 -11.34 -4.22 0.66
C ALA A 127 -9.93 -4.60 0.20
N THR A 128 -8.95 -4.59 1.10
CA THR A 128 -7.55 -4.99 0.84
C THR A 128 -7.46 -6.43 0.33
N THR A 129 -8.07 -7.39 1.03
CA THR A 129 -8.12 -8.79 0.60
C THR A 129 -8.79 -8.96 -0.77
N THR A 130 -9.84 -8.18 -1.05
CA THR A 130 -10.51 -8.20 -2.36
C THR A 130 -9.57 -7.70 -3.48
N MET A 131 -8.82 -6.63 -3.24
CA MET A 131 -7.81 -6.13 -4.19
C MET A 131 -6.69 -7.14 -4.40
N LEU A 132 -6.18 -7.75 -3.32
CA LEU A 132 -5.19 -8.83 -3.38
C LEU A 132 -5.70 -10.00 -4.23
N GLU A 133 -6.95 -10.42 -4.07
CA GLU A 133 -7.54 -11.47 -4.90
C GLU A 133 -7.62 -11.07 -6.39
N MET A 134 -8.01 -9.84 -6.69
CA MET A 134 -8.13 -9.34 -8.06
C MET A 134 -6.76 -9.32 -8.75
N LEU A 135 -5.74 -8.77 -8.07
CA LEU A 135 -4.38 -8.70 -8.58
C LEU A 135 -3.72 -10.08 -8.67
N ASN A 136 -4.00 -10.98 -7.72
CA ASN A 136 -3.57 -12.39 -7.78
C ASN A 136 -4.18 -13.14 -8.98
N LYS A 137 -5.48 -12.92 -9.26
CA LYS A 137 -6.12 -13.48 -10.47
C LYS A 137 -5.47 -12.96 -11.75
N ALA A 138 -5.06 -11.69 -11.76
CA ALA A 138 -4.27 -11.09 -12.84
C ALA A 138 -2.79 -11.51 -12.82
N LYS A 139 -2.34 -12.17 -11.74
CA LYS A 139 -0.96 -12.56 -11.44
C LYS A 139 0.03 -11.40 -11.53
N ALA A 140 -0.41 -10.22 -11.08
CA ALA A 140 0.40 -9.02 -10.96
C ALA A 140 1.25 -9.09 -9.69
N ASN A 141 2.49 -8.59 -9.72
CA ASN A 141 3.30 -8.46 -8.50
C ASN A 141 2.75 -7.33 -7.66
N ILE A 142 2.52 -7.52 -6.37
CA ILE A 142 1.77 -6.56 -5.54
C ILE A 142 2.69 -5.97 -4.49
N LEU A 143 2.56 -4.67 -4.25
CA LEU A 143 3.20 -3.95 -3.15
C LEU A 143 2.10 -3.49 -2.18
N VAL A 144 2.15 -3.94 -0.93
CA VAL A 144 1.26 -3.48 0.14
C VAL A 144 2.04 -2.56 1.07
N THR A 145 1.62 -1.30 1.19
CA THR A 145 2.29 -0.27 2.02
C THR A 145 1.43 0.13 3.21
N GLY A 146 2.02 0.74 4.23
CA GLY A 146 1.32 1.34 5.36
C GLY A 146 2.20 1.44 6.61
N THR A 147 1.74 2.16 7.63
CA THR A 147 2.50 2.38 8.89
C THR A 147 2.69 1.10 9.70
N THR A 148 3.72 1.06 10.54
CA THR A 148 3.96 -0.10 11.43
C THR A 148 2.75 -0.33 12.33
N GLY A 149 2.30 -1.58 12.46
CA GLY A 149 1.14 -1.92 13.32
C GLY A 149 -0.22 -1.88 12.63
N SER A 150 -0.33 -1.46 11.36
CA SER A 150 -1.62 -1.41 10.64
C SER A 150 -2.26 -2.76 10.28
N GLY A 151 -1.67 -3.89 10.68
CA GLY A 151 -2.22 -5.22 10.43
C GLY A 151 -1.89 -5.84 9.05
N LYS A 152 -0.97 -5.25 8.27
CA LYS A 152 -0.55 -5.77 6.95
C LYS A 152 -0.17 -7.26 6.98
N THR A 153 0.76 -7.63 7.86
CA THR A 153 1.28 -9.00 7.93
C THR A 153 0.18 -10.03 8.24
N ILE A 154 -0.80 -9.69 9.07
CA ILE A 154 -1.89 -10.61 9.40
C ILE A 154 -2.90 -10.72 8.25
N VAL A 155 -3.20 -9.62 7.55
CA VAL A 155 -4.05 -9.64 6.35
C VAL A 155 -3.40 -10.41 5.20
N ASP A 156 -2.12 -10.18 4.95
CA ASP A 156 -1.35 -10.88 3.92
C ASP A 156 -1.26 -12.38 4.22
N ASN A 157 -1.04 -12.74 5.49
CA ASN A 157 -1.03 -14.13 5.92
C ASN A 157 -2.40 -14.79 5.74
N ASP A 158 -3.48 -14.14 6.16
CA ASP A 158 -4.85 -14.64 5.98
C ASP A 158 -5.16 -14.85 4.49
N PHE A 159 -4.82 -13.87 3.64
CA PHE A 159 -4.98 -13.95 2.20
C PHE A 159 -4.29 -15.18 1.58
N LEU A 160 -3.04 -15.45 1.99
CA LEU A 160 -2.28 -16.60 1.51
C LEU A 160 -2.86 -17.96 1.95
N HIS A 161 -3.61 -17.99 3.05
CA HIS A 161 -4.27 -19.17 3.59
C HIS A 161 -5.71 -19.34 3.11
N ILE A 162 -6.25 -18.42 2.31
CA ILE A 162 -7.53 -18.62 1.63
C ILE A 162 -7.42 -19.90 0.77
N PRO A 163 -8.32 -20.89 0.91
CA PRO A 163 -8.18 -22.19 0.24
C PRO A 163 -8.00 -22.08 -1.28
N THR A 164 -8.71 -21.14 -1.91
CA THR A 164 -8.63 -20.91 -3.36
C THR A 164 -7.27 -20.40 -3.82
N VAL A 165 -6.53 -19.71 -2.94
CA VAL A 165 -5.16 -19.22 -3.15
C VAL A 165 -4.17 -20.32 -2.79
N GLN A 166 -4.30 -20.91 -1.59
CA GLN A 166 -3.37 -21.89 -1.04
C GLN A 166 -3.27 -23.15 -1.92
N ASP A 167 -4.40 -23.68 -2.39
CA ASP A 167 -4.42 -24.92 -3.19
C ASP A 167 -3.72 -24.75 -4.55
N LYS A 168 -3.89 -23.55 -5.14
CA LYS A 168 -3.35 -23.21 -6.46
C LYS A 168 -1.94 -22.65 -6.43
N SER A 169 -1.39 -22.41 -5.23
CA SER A 169 -0.12 -21.70 -5.08
C SER A 169 0.91 -22.54 -4.33
N LEU A 170 2.18 -22.33 -4.67
CA LEU A 170 3.33 -22.60 -3.85
C LEU A 170 3.74 -21.27 -3.23
N PHE A 171 3.45 -21.10 -1.95
CA PHE A 171 3.82 -19.91 -1.20
C PHE A 171 5.07 -20.17 -0.36
N PHE A 172 5.98 -19.19 -0.32
CA PHE A 172 7.03 -19.14 0.67
C PHE A 172 7.48 -17.69 0.95
N GLN A 173 7.96 -17.47 2.16
CA GLN A 173 8.46 -16.18 2.61
C GLN A 173 9.99 -16.13 2.48
N ILE A 174 10.51 -15.00 2.02
CA ILE A 174 11.92 -14.64 2.09
C ILE A 174 12.06 -13.51 3.09
N LYS A 175 12.86 -13.73 4.13
CA LYS A 175 13.21 -12.69 5.10
C LYS A 175 14.52 -12.06 4.65
N ILE A 176 14.49 -10.76 4.42
CA ILE A 176 15.67 -9.96 4.07
C ILE A 176 16.09 -9.20 5.33
N SER A 177 17.39 -9.06 5.51
CA SER A 177 18.02 -8.34 6.62
C SER A 177 19.29 -7.66 6.14
N ALA A 178 19.89 -6.81 6.97
CA ALA A 178 21.16 -6.13 6.69
C ALA A 178 22.31 -7.09 6.29
N GLN A 179 22.26 -8.37 6.72
CA GLN A 179 23.29 -9.38 6.42
C GLN A 179 22.91 -10.32 5.27
N SER A 180 21.76 -10.09 4.62
CA SER A 180 21.31 -10.93 3.52
C SER A 180 22.19 -10.70 2.29
N SER A 181 22.61 -11.78 1.63
CA SER A 181 23.36 -11.72 0.38
C SER A 181 22.51 -12.18 -0.79
N ALA A 182 22.78 -11.65 -1.99
CA ALA A 182 22.12 -12.09 -3.23
C ALA A 182 22.25 -13.61 -3.41
N LYS A 183 23.44 -14.17 -3.15
CA LYS A 183 23.69 -15.61 -3.23
C LYS A 183 22.81 -16.39 -2.26
N GLY A 184 22.66 -15.93 -1.01
CA GLY A 184 21.79 -16.59 -0.04
C GLY A 184 20.31 -16.58 -0.47
N ILE A 185 19.81 -15.46 -1.00
CA ILE A 185 18.45 -15.37 -1.54
C ILE A 185 18.28 -16.32 -2.74
N GLN A 186 19.28 -16.39 -3.63
CA GLN A 186 19.28 -17.30 -4.77
C GLN A 186 19.19 -18.77 -4.29
N GLU A 187 20.00 -19.18 -3.34
CA GLU A 187 19.97 -20.55 -2.79
C GLU A 187 18.61 -20.90 -2.16
N VAL A 188 17.97 -19.94 -1.49
CA VAL A 188 16.60 -20.11 -0.95
C VAL A 188 15.58 -20.28 -2.08
N LEU A 189 15.65 -19.46 -3.14
CA LEU A 189 14.77 -19.58 -4.30
C LEU A 189 14.94 -20.93 -5.00
N GLU A 190 16.18 -21.31 -5.32
CA GLU A 190 16.51 -22.57 -5.99
C GLU A 190 16.10 -23.79 -5.15
N GLY A 191 16.25 -23.72 -3.82
CA GLY A 191 15.84 -24.79 -2.92
C GLY A 191 14.33 -24.98 -2.77
N ARG A 192 13.53 -23.94 -3.03
CA ARG A 192 12.05 -23.99 -2.92
C ARG A 192 11.37 -24.26 -4.25
N LEU A 193 12.01 -23.93 -5.36
CA LEU A 193 11.47 -24.08 -6.70
C LEU A 193 11.95 -25.39 -7.34
N THR A 194 11.30 -25.77 -8.44
CA THR A 194 11.62 -27.00 -9.18
C THR A 194 12.41 -26.69 -10.44
N HIS A 195 13.51 -27.42 -10.65
CA HIS A 195 14.24 -27.42 -11.92
C HIS A 195 13.45 -28.18 -12.98
N ARG A 196 13.22 -27.55 -14.15
CA ARG A 196 12.60 -28.22 -15.31
C ARG A 196 13.60 -28.58 -16.39
N ARG A 197 14.48 -27.64 -16.74
CA ARG A 197 15.57 -27.77 -17.72
C ARG A 197 16.82 -27.14 -17.10
N SER A 198 17.99 -27.37 -17.69
CA SER A 198 19.31 -26.91 -17.19
C SER A 198 19.27 -25.52 -16.55
N ASN A 199 18.56 -24.55 -17.16
CA ASN A 199 18.56 -23.16 -16.72
C ASN A 199 17.16 -22.61 -16.41
N LEU A 200 16.15 -23.47 -16.23
CA LEU A 200 14.77 -23.02 -15.98
C LEU A 200 14.26 -23.57 -14.65
N ILE A 201 14.05 -22.65 -13.72
CA ILE A 201 13.57 -22.90 -12.36
C ILE A 201 12.22 -22.21 -12.20
N GLY A 202 11.28 -22.87 -11.53
CA GLY A 202 10.00 -22.25 -11.23
C GLY A 202 9.07 -23.15 -10.41
N PRO A 203 7.85 -22.68 -10.12
CA PRO A 203 6.90 -23.44 -9.33
C PRO A 203 6.46 -24.72 -10.07
N PRO A 204 5.94 -25.72 -9.32
CA PRO A 204 5.36 -26.93 -9.90
C PRO A 204 4.36 -26.62 -11.02
N VAL A 205 4.25 -27.49 -12.03
CA VAL A 205 3.51 -27.25 -13.30
C VAL A 205 2.07 -26.75 -13.14
N VAL A 206 1.42 -27.08 -12.04
CA VAL A 206 0.01 -26.77 -11.77
C VAL A 206 -0.16 -25.63 -10.77
N LYS A 207 0.93 -25.17 -10.14
CA LYS A 207 0.91 -24.16 -9.09
C LYS A 207 1.55 -22.85 -9.57
N GLN A 208 0.99 -21.73 -9.11
CA GLN A 208 1.68 -20.45 -9.18
C GLN A 208 2.67 -20.31 -8.02
N GLY A 209 3.80 -19.65 -8.24
CA GLY A 209 4.76 -19.36 -7.18
C GLY A 209 4.50 -17.98 -6.60
N ILE A 210 4.23 -17.89 -5.30
CA ILE A 210 4.07 -16.62 -4.58
C ILE A 210 5.21 -16.50 -3.59
N VAL A 211 6.07 -15.52 -3.80
CA VAL A 211 7.15 -15.16 -2.87
C VAL A 211 6.72 -13.94 -2.09
N PHE A 212 6.67 -14.08 -0.76
CA PHE A 212 6.33 -12.99 0.14
C PHE A 212 7.58 -12.42 0.79
N ILE A 213 7.70 -11.09 0.80
CA ILE A 213 8.83 -10.36 1.38
C ILE A 213 8.26 -9.25 2.27
N ASN A 214 8.49 -9.33 3.58
CA ASN A 214 7.88 -8.39 4.55
C ASN A 214 8.56 -7.03 4.57
N GLU A 215 9.88 -7.02 4.40
CA GLU A 215 10.71 -5.83 4.50
C GLU A 215 11.76 -5.91 3.40
N ILE A 216 11.72 -4.96 2.47
CA ILE A 216 12.74 -4.85 1.42
C ILE A 216 13.77 -3.77 1.72
N ASN A 217 13.45 -2.82 2.62
CA ASN A 217 14.28 -1.65 2.92
C ASN A 217 15.40 -1.95 3.94
N THR A 218 15.52 -3.19 4.41
CA THR A 218 16.44 -3.60 5.48
C THR A 218 17.91 -3.81 5.04
N PRO A 219 18.27 -4.17 3.79
CA PRO A 219 19.66 -4.31 3.38
C PRO A 219 20.43 -2.99 3.47
N THR A 220 21.56 -3.00 4.17
CA THR A 220 22.48 -1.86 4.14
C THR A 220 23.09 -1.74 2.74
N PRO A 221 23.07 -0.54 2.13
CA PRO A 221 23.74 -0.33 0.86
C PRO A 221 25.25 -0.63 0.96
N GLU A 222 25.82 -1.23 -0.07
CA GLU A 222 27.28 -1.38 -0.19
C GLU A 222 27.95 -0.02 -0.46
N ILE A 223 29.28 0.03 -0.48
CA ILE A 223 30.09 1.26 -0.69
C ILE A 223 29.67 2.04 -1.96
N TYR A 224 29.15 1.34 -2.96
CA TYR A 224 28.67 1.92 -4.22
C TYR A 224 27.14 2.09 -4.26
N PHE A 225 26.50 2.19 -3.10
CA PHE A 225 25.05 2.34 -2.91
C PHE A 225 24.19 1.23 -3.53
N ALA A 226 24.81 0.13 -3.97
CA ALA A 226 24.12 -1.03 -4.51
C ALA A 226 23.52 -1.87 -3.38
N GLN A 227 22.35 -2.45 -3.65
CA GLN A 227 21.72 -3.43 -2.77
C GLN A 227 21.51 -4.75 -3.56
N PRO A 228 22.55 -5.60 -3.68
CA PRO A 228 22.49 -6.81 -4.49
C PRO A 228 21.32 -7.75 -4.18
N PRO A 229 20.89 -7.95 -2.91
CA PRO A 229 19.69 -8.72 -2.57
C PRO A 229 18.43 -8.23 -3.28
N ILE A 230 18.22 -6.91 -3.32
CA ILE A 230 17.06 -6.26 -3.93
C ILE A 230 17.15 -6.32 -5.46
N GLU A 231 18.34 -6.09 -6.00
CA GLU A 231 18.57 -6.15 -7.45
C GLU A 231 18.31 -7.55 -8.01
N LEU A 232 18.69 -8.61 -7.27
CA LEU A 232 18.36 -9.99 -7.63
C LEU A 232 16.84 -10.19 -7.72
N ILE A 233 16.08 -9.71 -6.74
CA ILE A 233 14.61 -9.81 -6.74
C ILE A 233 14.03 -9.07 -7.95
N ARG A 234 14.52 -7.86 -8.23
CA ARG A 234 14.13 -7.07 -9.41
C ARG A 234 14.37 -7.84 -10.71
N GLN A 235 15.53 -8.49 -10.84
CA GLN A 235 15.86 -9.34 -11.99
C GLN A 235 14.91 -10.53 -12.09
N CYS A 236 14.61 -11.22 -10.98
CA CYS A 236 13.63 -12.31 -10.96
C CYS A 236 12.24 -11.87 -11.46
N VAL A 237 11.79 -10.70 -11.03
CA VAL A 237 10.49 -10.13 -11.38
C VAL A 237 10.43 -9.68 -12.84
N THR A 238 11.48 -9.00 -13.33
CA THR A 238 11.50 -8.46 -14.70
C THR A 238 11.78 -9.54 -15.75
N GLN A 239 12.62 -10.52 -15.42
CA GLN A 239 13.12 -11.52 -16.38
C GLN A 239 12.43 -12.89 -16.26
N PHE A 240 11.32 -12.99 -15.51
CA PHE A 240 10.50 -14.20 -15.37
C PHE A 240 11.32 -15.47 -15.06
N GLY A 241 12.29 -15.35 -14.16
CA GLY A 241 13.14 -16.48 -13.74
C GLY A 241 14.23 -16.92 -14.74
N GLN A 242 14.51 -16.14 -15.79
CA GLN A 242 15.71 -16.35 -16.60
C GLN A 242 16.92 -15.71 -15.93
N HIS A 243 17.95 -16.52 -15.67
CA HIS A 243 19.25 -16.03 -15.19
C HIS A 243 19.99 -15.35 -16.36
N ALA A 244 19.90 -14.03 -16.48
CA ALA A 244 20.85 -13.27 -17.26
C ALA A 244 21.87 -12.61 -16.32
N GLY A 245 23.15 -12.87 -16.58
CA GLY A 245 24.27 -12.40 -15.78
C GLY A 245 24.26 -10.89 -15.54
N GLY A 246 24.75 -10.52 -14.35
CA GLY A 246 24.63 -9.19 -13.76
C GLY A 246 25.05 -8.03 -14.65
N GLY A 247 24.13 -7.08 -14.79
CA GLY A 247 24.44 -5.69 -15.06
C GLY A 247 24.31 -4.89 -13.77
N ARG A 248 25.34 -4.12 -13.42
CA ARG A 248 25.34 -3.20 -12.28
C ARG A 248 24.51 -1.98 -12.66
N HIS A 249 23.33 -1.84 -12.07
CA HIS A 249 22.55 -0.62 -12.13
C HIS A 249 21.98 -0.32 -10.75
N GLU A 250 21.91 0.96 -10.40
CA GLU A 250 21.28 1.45 -9.16
C GLU A 250 19.81 1.00 -9.07
N VAL A 251 19.41 0.57 -7.87
CA VAL A 251 18.03 0.22 -7.54
C VAL A 251 17.36 1.43 -6.90
N THR A 252 16.83 2.27 -7.77
CA THR A 252 15.89 3.37 -7.52
C THR A 252 14.46 2.88 -7.87
N TRP A 253 13.45 3.77 -7.92
CA TRP A 253 12.04 3.63 -8.40
C TRP A 253 11.70 2.59 -9.51
N ARG A 254 12.72 2.05 -10.18
CA ARG A 254 12.66 0.96 -11.17
C ARG A 254 12.07 -0.35 -10.64
N LEU A 255 12.28 -0.71 -9.36
CA LEU A 255 11.69 -1.93 -8.81
C LEU A 255 10.18 -1.74 -8.60
N THR A 256 9.80 -0.73 -7.82
CA THR A 256 8.40 -0.48 -7.41
C THR A 256 7.48 -0.17 -8.59
N ARG A 257 8.00 0.39 -9.70
CA ARG A 257 7.25 0.59 -10.95
C ARG A 257 6.53 -0.67 -11.47
N SER A 258 7.07 -1.86 -11.18
CA SER A 258 6.49 -3.12 -11.66
C SER A 258 5.39 -3.68 -10.75
N PHE A 259 5.02 -2.96 -9.69
CA PHE A 259 4.08 -3.40 -8.66
C PHE A 259 2.93 -2.39 -8.52
N PRO A 260 1.67 -2.79 -8.73
CA PRO A 260 0.55 -2.03 -8.20
C PRO A 260 0.64 -1.95 -6.68
N THR A 261 0.46 -0.74 -6.16
CA THR A 261 0.55 -0.44 -4.73
C THR A 261 -0.83 -0.43 -4.09
N ILE A 262 -0.95 -1.04 -2.92
CA ILE A 262 -2.12 -0.96 -2.04
C ILE A 262 -1.64 -0.42 -0.68
N GLY A 263 -2.01 0.81 -0.38
CA GLY A 263 -1.84 1.49 0.90
C GLY A 263 -2.91 1.04 1.88
N MET A 264 -2.51 0.24 2.85
CA MET A 264 -3.36 -0.20 3.95
C MET A 264 -3.42 0.92 5.00
N PRO A 265 -4.62 1.48 5.25
CA PRO A 265 -4.79 2.55 6.22
C PRO A 265 -4.49 2.09 7.64
N GLN A 266 -4.24 3.05 8.53
CA GLN A 266 -4.33 2.82 9.97
C GLN A 266 -5.72 2.32 10.35
N VAL A 267 -5.81 1.52 11.41
CA VAL A 267 -7.09 0.99 11.87
C VAL A 267 -7.86 2.12 12.57
N GLY A 268 -8.85 2.68 11.89
CA GLY A 268 -9.66 3.76 12.45
C GLY A 268 -10.37 3.38 13.76
N ALA A 269 -10.64 4.38 14.61
CA ALA A 269 -11.13 4.17 15.98
C ALA A 269 -12.38 3.28 16.10
N ALA A 270 -13.34 3.40 15.18
CA ALA A 270 -14.55 2.57 15.19
C ALA A 270 -14.26 1.09 14.88
N SER A 271 -13.35 0.84 13.93
CA SER A 271 -12.86 -0.49 13.59
C SER A 271 -12.08 -1.08 14.77
N PHE A 272 -11.23 -0.27 15.41
CA PHE A 272 -10.46 -0.65 16.59
C PHE A 272 -11.38 -1.10 17.75
N THR A 273 -12.38 -0.29 18.11
CA THR A 273 -13.39 -0.64 19.12
C THR A 273 -14.08 -1.96 18.81
N THR A 274 -14.42 -2.19 17.54
CA THR A 274 -15.07 -3.42 17.09
C THR A 274 -14.15 -4.63 17.23
N ILE A 275 -12.90 -4.53 16.78
CA ILE A 275 -11.89 -5.60 16.88
C ILE A 275 -11.66 -5.99 18.34
N TYR A 276 -11.36 -5.00 19.20
CA TYR A 276 -11.04 -5.25 20.60
C TYR A 276 -12.25 -5.78 21.37
N SER A 277 -13.46 -5.28 21.06
CA SER A 277 -14.69 -5.79 21.65
C SER A 277 -14.87 -7.28 21.34
N PHE A 278 -14.75 -7.68 20.07
CA PHE A 278 -14.89 -9.09 19.69
C PHE A 278 -13.85 -10.00 20.36
N ILE A 279 -12.60 -9.55 20.46
CA ILE A 279 -11.51 -10.34 21.07
C ILE A 279 -11.70 -10.45 22.58
N ILE A 280 -11.91 -9.33 23.28
CA ILE A 280 -12.02 -9.30 24.75
C ILE A 280 -13.30 -9.99 25.21
N VAL A 281 -14.44 -9.67 24.59
CA VAL A 281 -15.71 -10.33 24.90
C VAL A 281 -15.59 -11.82 24.56
N GLY A 282 -15.00 -12.16 23.42
CA GLY A 282 -14.76 -13.54 23.01
C GLY A 282 -13.92 -14.33 24.03
N PHE A 283 -12.84 -13.74 24.52
CA PHE A 283 -11.96 -14.34 25.53
C PHE A 283 -12.68 -14.52 26.88
N LEU A 284 -13.30 -13.46 27.41
CA LEU A 284 -13.94 -13.48 28.72
C LEU A 284 -15.17 -14.38 28.75
N SER A 285 -15.97 -14.39 27.69
CA SER A 285 -17.20 -15.19 27.61
C SER A 285 -16.93 -16.65 27.24
N ASN A 286 -16.03 -16.92 26.29
CA ASN A 286 -15.84 -18.27 25.76
C ASN A 286 -14.65 -19.01 26.39
N GLN A 287 -13.48 -18.38 26.56
CA GLN A 287 -12.31 -19.07 27.12
C GLN A 287 -12.36 -19.18 28.65
N LYS A 288 -12.94 -18.18 29.33
CA LYS A 288 -12.97 -18.10 30.80
C LYS A 288 -14.39 -17.88 31.36
N PRO A 289 -15.37 -18.75 31.03
CA PRO A 289 -16.75 -18.59 31.49
C PRO A 289 -16.91 -18.70 33.02
N SER A 290 -15.92 -19.24 33.72
CA SER A 290 -15.91 -19.33 35.19
C SER A 290 -15.65 -18.00 35.89
N LEU A 291 -15.26 -16.95 35.16
CA LEU A 291 -15.06 -15.63 35.74
C LEU A 291 -16.40 -15.03 36.18
N PRO A 292 -16.44 -14.29 37.31
CA PRO A 292 -17.65 -13.60 37.75
C PRO A 292 -18.20 -12.66 36.67
N ALA A 293 -19.53 -12.51 36.62
CA ALA A 293 -20.19 -11.60 35.67
C ALA A 293 -19.64 -10.16 35.75
N THR A 294 -19.26 -9.71 36.95
CA THR A 294 -18.61 -8.41 37.17
C THR A 294 -17.30 -8.24 36.40
N VAL A 295 -16.55 -9.33 36.15
CA VAL A 295 -15.32 -9.29 35.35
C VAL A 295 -15.64 -9.31 33.86
N GLN A 296 -16.73 -9.97 33.45
CA GLN A 296 -17.19 -9.93 32.06
C GLN A 296 -17.69 -8.53 31.67
N GLU A 297 -18.32 -7.82 32.61
CA GLU A 297 -18.75 -6.42 32.44
C GLU A 297 -17.58 -5.44 32.28
N LEU A 298 -16.35 -5.82 32.66
CA LEU A 298 -15.15 -4.99 32.43
C LEU A 298 -14.72 -4.96 30.96
N ALA A 299 -15.27 -5.81 30.09
CA ALA A 299 -14.92 -5.80 28.67
C ALA A 299 -15.15 -4.43 28.03
N GLN A 300 -16.32 -3.84 28.26
CA GLN A 300 -16.71 -2.56 27.66
C GLN A 300 -15.81 -1.39 28.10
N PRO A 301 -15.57 -1.15 29.41
CA PRO A 301 -14.68 -0.05 29.82
C PRO A 301 -13.23 -0.25 29.37
N ILE A 302 -12.75 -1.49 29.19
CA ILE A 302 -11.41 -1.74 28.62
C ILE A 302 -11.38 -1.29 27.15
N VAL A 303 -12.40 -1.66 26.36
CA VAL A 303 -12.50 -1.24 24.96
C VAL A 303 -12.61 0.28 24.86
N ASP A 304 -13.48 0.91 25.65
CA ASP A 304 -13.69 2.36 25.66
C ASP A 304 -12.40 3.11 26.03
N ASN A 305 -11.58 2.55 26.93
CA ASN A 305 -10.30 3.15 27.30
C ASN A 305 -9.27 3.08 26.15
N ASN A 306 -9.20 1.95 25.43
CA ASN A 306 -8.29 1.86 24.29
C ASN A 306 -8.74 2.78 23.14
N GLN A 307 -10.05 2.95 22.92
CA GLN A 307 -10.56 3.90 21.92
C GLN A 307 -10.13 5.34 22.24
N LYS A 308 -10.11 5.73 23.52
CA LYS A 308 -9.62 7.06 23.90
C LYS A 308 -8.14 7.23 23.61
N GLN A 309 -7.33 6.18 23.79
CA GLN A 309 -5.91 6.24 23.47
C GLN A 309 -5.68 6.35 21.96
N SER A 310 -6.42 5.59 21.14
CA SER A 310 -6.30 5.68 19.68
C SER A 310 -6.64 7.08 19.16
N ASN A 311 -7.69 7.71 19.69
CA ASN A 311 -8.06 9.07 19.29
C ASN A 311 -6.98 10.11 19.67
N ILE A 312 -6.28 9.91 20.78
CA ILE A 312 -5.18 10.81 21.20
C ILE A 312 -3.98 10.66 20.27
N GLU A 313 -3.68 9.44 19.81
CA GLU A 313 -2.61 9.19 18.84
C GLU A 313 -2.95 9.81 17.48
N GLU A 314 -4.20 9.72 17.03
CA GLU A 314 -4.70 10.35 15.78
C GLU A 314 -4.60 11.89 15.84
N GLU A 315 -5.03 12.50 16.95
CA GLU A 315 -4.89 13.96 17.18
C GLU A 315 -3.42 14.42 17.25
N ALA A 316 -2.51 13.57 17.75
CA ALA A 316 -1.09 13.88 17.82
C ALA A 316 -0.39 13.81 16.46
N GLU A 317 -0.78 12.87 15.59
CA GLU A 317 -0.29 12.76 14.22
C GLU A 317 -0.77 13.94 13.35
N GLU A 318 -2.02 14.38 13.52
CA GLU A 318 -2.58 15.55 12.81
C GLU A 318 -1.82 16.84 13.19
N ALA A 319 -1.51 17.02 14.48
CA ALA A 319 -0.75 18.18 14.97
C ALA A 319 0.72 18.19 14.50
N ASP A 320 1.38 17.04 14.38
CA ASP A 320 2.76 16.96 13.85
C ASP A 320 2.81 17.31 12.35
N TYR A 321 1.75 17.00 11.61
CA TYR A 321 1.64 17.33 10.20
C TYR A 321 1.41 18.84 9.96
N ASP A 322 0.50 19.46 10.71
CA ASP A 322 0.25 20.91 10.60
C ASP A 322 1.54 21.72 10.84
N ILE A 323 2.38 21.26 11.78
CA ILE A 323 3.70 21.87 12.04
C ILE A 323 4.64 21.69 10.85
N LYS A 324 4.61 20.56 10.13
CA LYS A 324 5.48 20.33 8.97
C LYS A 324 5.06 21.17 7.76
N VAL A 325 3.76 21.28 7.49
CA VAL A 325 3.23 22.11 6.41
C VAL A 325 3.55 23.60 6.64
N GLU A 326 3.46 24.08 7.89
CA GLU A 326 3.85 25.47 8.21
C GLU A 326 5.34 25.76 8.01
N ASN A 327 6.22 24.75 8.09
CA ASN A 327 7.66 24.95 7.88
C ASN A 327 8.07 24.84 6.40
N ASP A 328 7.35 24.06 5.58
CA ASP A 328 7.65 23.93 4.14
C ASP A 328 7.23 25.18 3.33
N ASP A 329 6.30 25.99 3.85
CA ASP A 329 5.86 27.26 3.22
C ASP A 329 6.86 28.43 3.45
N ASP A 330 7.85 28.28 4.32
CA ASP A 330 8.81 29.35 4.69
C ASP A 330 10.15 29.30 3.89
N ASP A 331 10.40 28.27 3.07
CA ASP A 331 11.69 28.05 2.38
C ASP A 331 11.71 28.40 0.86
N ASP A 332 10.63 28.97 0.31
CA ASP A 332 10.51 29.27 -1.14
C ASP A 332 10.96 30.68 -1.58
N ASP A 333 11.57 31.49 -0.70
CA ASP A 333 12.02 32.86 -0.99
C ASP A 333 13.55 33.06 -0.77
N GLU A 334 14.42 32.38 -1.54
CA GLU A 334 15.80 32.88 -1.76
C GLU A 334 16.17 32.88 -3.26
N ASP A 335 16.46 34.09 -3.75
CA ASP A 335 16.64 34.52 -5.14
C ASP A 335 17.82 33.86 -5.88
N ASP A 336 17.57 33.40 -7.11
CA ASP A 336 18.56 33.12 -8.15
C ASP A 336 19.16 34.45 -8.69
N ASP A 337 20.35 34.83 -8.23
CA ASP A 337 21.21 35.82 -8.91
C ASP A 337 22.69 35.55 -8.56
N GLU A 338 23.40 34.73 -9.36
CA GLU A 338 24.87 34.82 -9.44
C GLU A 338 25.32 34.94 -10.90
N GLU A 339 26.00 36.06 -11.17
CA GLU A 339 26.56 36.50 -12.43
C GLU A 339 27.76 35.65 -12.85
N ASP A 340 27.82 35.32 -14.15
CA ASP A 340 28.99 34.76 -14.83
C ASP A 340 30.17 35.75 -14.76
N ASP A 341 31.24 35.38 -14.06
CA ASP A 341 32.56 36.04 -14.21
C ASP A 341 33.62 34.98 -14.58
N ASP A 342 33.95 34.96 -15.86
CA ASP A 342 35.11 34.30 -16.44
C ASP A 342 36.40 34.82 -15.78
N ASN A 343 37.29 33.92 -15.35
CA ASN A 343 38.73 34.12 -15.47
C ASN A 343 39.47 32.78 -15.57
N ASP A 344 40.09 32.61 -16.73
CA ASP A 344 41.18 31.67 -17.02
C ASP A 344 42.38 31.91 -16.08
N ASP A 345 43.10 30.84 -15.73
CA ASP A 345 44.57 30.77 -15.77
C ASP A 345 45.09 29.38 -15.32
N ASP A 346 45.54 28.63 -16.32
CA ASP A 346 46.77 27.81 -16.45
C ASP A 346 47.38 26.98 -15.29
N ASP A 347 47.67 25.73 -15.67
CA ASP A 347 48.89 24.91 -15.43
C ASP A 347 49.30 24.49 -13.99
N ASP A 348 49.27 23.17 -13.72
CA ASP A 348 50.46 22.28 -13.81
C ASP A 348 50.26 20.93 -13.09
N ASP A 349 50.72 19.86 -13.75
CA ASP A 349 50.87 18.49 -13.25
C ASP A 349 51.76 18.41 -11.98
N ILE A 350 51.48 17.48 -11.05
CA ILE A 350 52.48 16.61 -10.38
C ILE A 350 51.81 15.45 -9.64
N ASP A 351 52.39 14.28 -9.87
CA ASP A 351 52.10 12.94 -9.34
C ASP A 351 52.76 12.69 -7.95
N ASP A 352 52.36 11.58 -7.33
CA ASP A 352 53.05 10.77 -6.31
C ASP A 352 52.96 11.10 -4.79
N SER A 353 52.03 10.39 -4.15
CA SER A 353 52.31 9.36 -3.11
C SER A 353 52.59 9.72 -1.62
N VAL A 354 51.94 8.91 -0.76
CA VAL A 354 52.28 8.48 0.63
C VAL A 354 51.78 9.29 1.85
N ALA A 355 50.69 8.77 2.43
CA ALA A 355 50.40 8.47 3.85
C ALA A 355 50.85 9.42 4.99
N ARG A 356 49.87 9.92 5.77
CA ARG A 356 49.61 9.51 7.18
C ARG A 356 48.52 10.39 7.84
N ASP A 357 47.55 9.71 8.43
CA ASP A 357 46.85 9.91 9.71
C ASP A 357 46.60 11.31 10.30
N ASP A 358 45.31 11.48 10.64
CA ASP A 358 44.70 12.17 11.78
C ASP A 358 44.17 13.62 11.64
N GLU A 359 42.92 13.73 12.14
CA GLU A 359 42.14 14.89 12.60
C GLU A 359 41.18 15.60 11.62
N ASP A 360 39.91 15.19 11.75
CA ASP A 360 38.70 16.01 11.89
C ASP A 360 38.75 17.47 11.39
N ASP A 361 38.00 17.76 10.32
CA ASP A 361 37.02 18.86 10.32
C ASP A 361 36.09 18.78 9.10
N ASN A 362 34.84 18.42 9.39
CA ASN A 362 33.65 19.18 9.03
C ASN A 362 33.56 19.79 7.60
N THR A 363 33.04 19.03 6.64
CA THR A 363 32.22 19.49 5.49
C THR A 363 31.48 18.28 4.92
N GLY A 364 30.20 18.28 4.56
CA GLY A 364 29.08 19.17 4.81
C GLY A 364 27.82 18.31 4.62
N ASN A 365 26.85 18.51 5.50
CA ASN A 365 25.53 17.90 5.42
C ASN A 365 24.88 18.28 4.08
N TYR A 366 24.55 17.28 3.29
CA TYR A 366 23.52 17.34 2.26
C TYR A 366 22.69 16.05 2.37
N LEU A 367 22.09 15.85 3.54
CA LEU A 367 20.98 14.93 3.81
C LEU A 367 20.28 15.41 5.09
N ASP A 368 19.82 16.66 5.10
CA ASP A 368 18.73 17.06 5.99
C ASP A 368 17.52 17.29 5.07
N GLY A 369 16.51 16.45 5.27
CA GLY A 369 15.34 16.30 4.40
C GLY A 369 14.82 14.88 4.53
N ASP A 370 13.83 14.71 5.40
CA ASP A 370 13.02 13.52 5.67
C ASP A 370 13.56 12.50 6.70
N GLU A 371 13.45 12.88 7.99
CA GLU A 371 13.36 11.93 9.09
C GLU A 371 12.10 11.04 8.98
N ASP A 372 12.32 9.74 8.83
CA ASP A 372 11.59 8.66 9.52
C ASP A 372 10.05 8.63 9.47
N CYS A 373 9.48 8.43 8.28
CA CYS A 373 8.21 7.71 8.14
C CYS A 373 8.48 6.23 7.86
N TYR A 374 8.45 5.37 8.89
CA TYR A 374 8.63 3.91 8.76
C TYR A 374 7.46 3.24 8.01
N TYR A 375 7.43 3.37 6.67
CA TYR A 375 6.50 2.65 5.80
C TYR A 375 6.97 1.20 5.59
N PHE A 376 6.21 0.26 6.15
CA PHE A 376 6.42 -1.16 5.89
C PHE A 376 5.83 -1.53 4.53
N SER A 377 6.62 -2.23 3.71
CA SER A 377 6.27 -2.63 2.35
C SER A 377 6.31 -4.14 2.20
N CYS A 378 5.16 -4.77 2.04
CA CYS A 378 5.03 -6.21 1.79
C CYS A 378 4.91 -6.48 0.28
N TYR A 379 5.77 -7.34 -0.25
CA TYR A 379 5.83 -7.65 -1.67
C TYR A 379 5.34 -9.07 -1.95
N PHE A 380 4.41 -9.19 -2.89
CA PHE A 380 4.03 -10.46 -3.51
C PHE A 380 4.68 -10.54 -4.88
N CYS A 381 5.74 -11.33 -5.00
CA CYS A 381 6.40 -11.60 -6.28
C CYS A 381 5.86 -12.90 -6.87
N TYR A 382 5.23 -12.81 -8.04
CA TYR A 382 4.73 -13.96 -8.79
C TYR A 382 5.80 -14.48 -9.75
N LEU A 383 6.25 -15.71 -9.51
CA LEU A 383 7.19 -16.38 -10.40
C LEU A 383 6.41 -17.11 -11.49
N GLN A 384 6.29 -16.51 -12.67
CA GLN A 384 5.62 -17.09 -13.83
C GLN A 384 6.60 -17.58 -14.91
N TYR A 385 6.16 -18.59 -15.66
CA TYR A 385 6.80 -18.99 -16.91
C TYR A 385 6.34 -18.07 -18.05
N PRO A 386 7.22 -17.71 -19.01
CA PRO A 386 6.79 -16.99 -20.19
C PRO A 386 5.79 -17.82 -21.01
N SER A 387 4.63 -17.26 -21.35
CA SER A 387 3.59 -17.92 -22.17
C SER A 387 4.07 -18.37 -23.56
N SER A 388 5.21 -17.86 -24.04
CA SER A 388 5.84 -18.25 -25.31
C SER A 388 6.44 -19.66 -25.32
N TYR A 389 6.45 -20.38 -24.19
CA TYR A 389 6.98 -21.75 -24.11
C TYR A 389 5.89 -22.85 -24.11
N PHE A 390 4.62 -22.47 -24.25
CA PHE A 390 3.48 -23.41 -24.32
C PHE A 390 2.93 -23.63 -25.75
N SER A 391 3.65 -23.21 -26.79
CA SER A 391 3.35 -23.57 -28.19
C SER A 391 4.12 -24.80 -28.66
#